data_AF-A0A972MSM0-F1
#
_entry.id   AF-A0A972MSM0-F1
#
_cell.length_a   1.000
_cell.length_b   1.000
_cell.length_c   1.000
_cell.angle_alpha   90.00
_cell.angle_beta   90.00
_cell.angle_gamma   90.00
#
_symmetry.space_group_name_H-M   'P 1'
#
loop_
_entity.id
_entity.type
_entity.pdbx_description
1 polymer ?
#
loop_
_entity_poly.entity_id
_entity_poly.type
_entity_poly.pdbx_seq_one_letter_code
_entity_poly.pdbx_strand_id
1 'polypeptide(L)'
;MNLKTLFLTAITLLLGMIIYFLVDPSYERSLEAKYYYETSNYQEAYKLSKEAFELNPYNKMAATIMTQSQYALKYVHYINDAKKYIQQIEQIIHDEVTPQDRAKIRIISEIMIDRYKKLTPSVVIDQDLIKKAKEYYEKFQNIHKKARRIS
;
A
#
# COMPACT_ATOMS: atom_id res chain seq x y z
N MET A 1 3.73 48.75 19.34
CA MET A 1 2.86 47.64 19.76
C MET A 1 3.46 47.01 21.02
N ASN A 2 2.71 46.82 22.09
CA ASN A 2 3.26 46.27 23.35
C ASN A 2 3.30 44.73 23.30
N LEU A 3 4.14 44.10 24.13
CA LEU A 3 4.33 42.65 24.10
C LEU A 3 3.03 41.86 24.33
N LYS A 4 2.13 42.34 25.19
CA LYS A 4 0.82 41.72 25.44
C LYS A 4 -0.08 41.75 24.20
N THR A 5 -0.13 42.88 23.49
CA THR A 5 -0.88 43.01 22.23
C THR A 5 -0.30 42.14 21.14
N LEU A 6 1.03 42.04 21.02
CA LEU A 6 1.68 41.11 20.07
C LEU A 6 1.29 39.65 20.37
N PHE A 7 1.38 39.22 21.64
CA PHE A 7 1.00 37.86 22.04
C PHE A 7 -0.47 37.57 21.76
N LEU A 8 -1.37 38.50 22.10
CA LEU A 8 -2.80 38.32 21.86
C LEU A 8 -3.09 38.20 20.36
N THR A 9 -2.49 39.06 19.53
CA THR A 9 -2.63 38.98 18.07
C THR A 9 -2.10 37.67 17.49
N ALA A 10 -0.97 37.17 18.00
CA ALA A 10 -0.40 35.90 17.56
C ALA A 10 -1.33 34.72 17.89
N ILE A 11 -1.89 34.68 19.11
CA ILE A 11 -2.84 33.64 19.52
C ILE A 11 -4.12 33.68 18.66
N THR A 12 -4.67 34.87 18.41
CA THR A 12 -5.86 35.03 17.56
C THR A 12 -5.60 34.54 16.13
N LEU A 13 -4.45 34.87 15.53
CA LEU A 13 -4.06 34.36 14.22
C LEU A 13 -3.94 32.83 14.21
N LEU A 14 -3.31 32.27 15.24
CA LEU A 14 -3.11 30.82 15.37
C LEU A 14 -4.46 30.08 15.51
N LEU A 15 -5.38 30.62 16.31
CA LEU A 15 -6.75 30.10 16.42
C LEU A 15 -7.50 30.18 15.08
N GLY A 16 -7.36 31.30 14.36
CA GLY A 16 -7.94 31.45 13.02
C GLY A 16 -7.44 30.41 12.03
N MET A 17 -6.14 30.10 12.05
CA MET A 17 -5.56 29.03 11.24
C MET A 17 -6.13 27.67 11.63
N ILE A 18 -6.20 27.33 12.92
CA ILE A 18 -6.76 26.06 13.39
C ILE A 18 -8.21 25.89 12.94
N ILE A 19 -9.04 26.93 13.10
CA ILE A 19 -10.44 26.91 12.66
C ILE A 19 -10.53 26.69 11.14
N TYR A 20 -9.70 27.38 10.36
CA TYR A 20 -9.64 27.17 8.91
C TYR A 20 -9.33 25.70 8.58
N PHE A 21 -8.33 25.09 9.22
CA PHE A 21 -7.99 23.68 9.02
C PHE A 21 -9.13 22.72 9.40
N LEU A 22 -9.93 23.04 10.41
CA LEU A 22 -11.03 22.19 10.89
C LEU A 22 -12.30 22.30 10.02
N VAL A 23 -12.51 23.44 9.35
CA VAL A 23 -13.69 23.67 8.50
C VAL A 23 -13.43 23.35 7.03
N ASP A 24 -12.16 23.27 6.62
CA ASP A 24 -11.79 22.93 5.24
C ASP A 24 -12.12 21.45 4.94
N PRO A 25 -13.02 21.16 3.98
CA PRO A 25 -13.47 19.81 3.69
C PRO A 25 -12.36 18.91 3.14
N SER A 26 -11.30 19.48 2.56
CA SER A 26 -10.12 18.70 2.17
C SER A 26 -9.40 18.15 3.40
N TYR A 27 -9.24 18.97 4.44
CA TYR A 27 -8.56 18.55 5.67
C TYR A 27 -9.35 17.51 6.45
N GLU A 28 -10.67 17.68 6.56
CA GLU A 28 -11.56 16.68 7.14
C GLU A 28 -11.41 15.31 6.46
N ARG A 29 -11.54 15.26 5.13
CA ARG A 29 -11.37 14.01 4.36
C ARG A 29 -9.97 13.43 4.46
N SER A 30 -8.94 14.26 4.55
CA SER A 30 -7.57 13.79 4.71
C SER A 30 -7.33 13.14 6.08
N LEU A 31 -8.01 13.62 7.14
CA LEU A 31 -7.98 12.99 8.46
C LEU A 31 -8.72 11.65 8.46
N GLU A 32 -9.87 11.57 7.81
CA GLU A 32 -10.60 10.30 7.64
C GLU A 32 -9.78 9.29 6.83
N ALA A 33 -9.17 9.73 5.73
CA ALA A 33 -8.25 8.91 4.94
C ALA A 33 -7.07 8.39 5.78
N LYS A 34 -6.55 9.22 6.70
CA LYS A 34 -5.48 8.81 7.62
C LYS A 34 -5.95 7.69 8.53
N TYR A 35 -7.14 7.82 9.11
CA TYR A 35 -7.73 6.78 9.95
C TYR A 35 -7.87 5.44 9.20
N TYR A 36 -8.39 5.47 7.96
CA TYR A 36 -8.47 4.26 7.14
C TYR A 36 -7.10 3.67 6.78
N TYR A 37 -6.10 4.51 6.55
CA TYR A 37 -4.74 4.05 6.31
C TYR A 37 -4.16 3.30 7.53
N GLU A 38 -4.29 3.89 8.72
CA GLU A 38 -3.79 3.28 9.97
C GLU A 38 -4.53 1.98 10.34
N THR A 39 -5.79 1.84 9.90
CA THR A 39 -6.57 0.60 10.06
C THR A 39 -6.38 -0.39 8.90
N SER A 40 -5.37 -0.19 8.06
CA SER A 40 -5.04 -1.02 6.89
C SER A 40 -6.14 -1.11 5.82
N ASN A 41 -7.14 -0.22 5.84
CA ASN A 41 -8.12 -0.09 4.77
C ASN A 41 -7.58 0.86 3.67
N TYR A 42 -6.56 0.39 2.97
CA TYR A 42 -5.82 1.18 1.99
C TYR A 42 -6.65 1.63 0.79
N GLN A 43 -7.73 0.91 0.47
CA GLN A 43 -8.61 1.28 -0.65
C GLN A 43 -9.45 2.51 -0.29
N GLU A 44 -10.08 2.52 0.89
CA GLU A 44 -10.85 3.68 1.33
C GLU A 44 -9.93 4.88 1.63
N ALA A 45 -8.76 4.61 2.23
CA ALA A 45 -7.73 5.63 2.44
C ALA A 45 -7.31 6.29 1.12
N TYR A 46 -7.07 5.51 0.06
CA TYR A 46 -6.73 6.05 -1.26
C TYR A 46 -7.87 6.89 -1.85
N LYS A 47 -9.10 6.41 -1.77
CA LYS A 47 -10.28 7.11 -2.29
C LYS A 47 -10.46 8.47 -1.61
N LEU A 48 -10.53 8.50 -0.28
CA LEU A 48 -10.76 9.73 0.49
C LEU A 48 -9.60 10.73 0.36
N SER A 49 -8.36 10.24 0.36
CA SER A 49 -7.20 11.13 0.19
C SER A 49 -7.10 11.70 -1.22
N LYS A 50 -7.53 10.94 -2.25
CA LYS A 50 -7.65 11.44 -3.60
C LYS A 50 -8.73 12.52 -3.71
N GLU A 51 -9.92 12.28 -3.14
CA GLU A 51 -10.99 13.28 -3.08
C GLU A 51 -10.55 14.55 -2.33
N ALA A 52 -9.83 14.39 -1.21
CA ALA A 52 -9.26 15.51 -0.47
C ALA A 52 -8.24 16.30 -1.30
N PHE A 53 -7.38 15.62 -2.04
CA PHE A 53 -6.38 16.25 -2.91
C PHE A 53 -7.03 16.97 -4.10
N GLU A 54 -8.12 16.43 -4.66
CA GLU A 54 -8.89 17.08 -5.71
C GLU A 54 -9.59 18.35 -5.21
N LEU A 55 -10.06 18.38 -3.96
CA LEU A 55 -10.59 19.60 -3.33
C LEU A 55 -9.52 20.66 -3.10
N ASN A 56 -8.32 20.25 -2.67
CA ASN A 56 -7.21 21.15 -2.40
C ASN A 56 -5.86 20.47 -2.71
N PRO A 57 -5.27 20.77 -3.88
CA PRO A 57 -3.98 20.20 -4.28
C PRO A 57 -2.80 20.61 -3.38
N TYR A 58 -2.95 21.64 -2.55
CA TYR A 58 -1.93 22.07 -1.58
C TYR A 58 -2.05 21.36 -0.24
N ASN A 59 -3.09 20.54 -0.03
CA ASN A 59 -3.19 19.71 1.17
C ASN A 59 -2.12 18.60 1.14
N LYS A 60 -0.99 18.88 1.80
CA LYS A 60 0.14 17.95 1.91
C LYS A 60 -0.23 16.63 2.59
N MET A 61 -1.18 16.64 3.53
CA MET A 61 -1.65 15.43 4.19
C MET A 61 -2.37 14.53 3.19
N ALA A 62 -3.31 15.08 2.42
CA ALA A 62 -4.00 14.35 1.35
C ALA A 62 -3.02 13.75 0.34
N ALA A 63 -2.08 14.57 -0.18
CA ALA A 63 -1.07 14.10 -1.14
C ALA A 63 -0.21 12.94 -0.57
N THR A 64 0.19 13.06 0.70
CA THR A 64 1.00 12.04 1.39
C THR A 64 0.23 10.73 1.55
N ILE A 65 -0.99 10.78 2.09
CA ILE A 65 -1.81 9.58 2.33
C ILE A 65 -2.23 8.93 1.01
N MET A 66 -2.52 9.72 -0.02
CA MET A 66 -2.83 9.21 -1.36
C MET A 66 -1.65 8.40 -1.91
N THR A 67 -0.45 8.96 -1.84
CA THR A 67 0.77 8.29 -2.30
C THR A 67 1.05 7.02 -1.49
N GLN A 68 0.98 7.10 -0.16
CA GLN A 68 1.17 5.96 0.74
C GLN A 68 0.17 4.83 0.43
N SER A 69 -1.12 5.16 0.35
CA SER A 69 -2.20 4.20 0.06
C SER A 69 -2.03 3.56 -1.31
N GLN A 70 -1.65 4.34 -2.33
CA GLN A 70 -1.38 3.82 -3.67
C GLN A 70 -0.25 2.78 -3.67
N TYR A 71 0.82 3.04 -2.91
CA TYR A 71 1.90 2.07 -2.77
C TYR A 71 1.46 0.84 -1.97
N ALA A 72 0.77 1.02 -0.84
CA ALA A 72 0.25 -0.09 -0.03
C ALA A 72 -0.66 -1.03 -0.85
N LEU A 73 -1.54 -0.48 -1.70
CA LEU A 73 -2.40 -1.27 -2.58
C LEU A 73 -1.62 -2.16 -3.54
N LYS A 74 -0.48 -1.70 -4.08
CA LYS A 74 0.38 -2.56 -4.93
C LYS A 74 0.88 -3.80 -4.18
N TYR A 75 1.24 -3.65 -2.90
CA TYR A 75 1.65 -4.77 -2.04
C TYR A 75 0.47 -5.68 -1.72
N VAL A 76 -0.69 -5.13 -1.38
CA VAL A 76 -1.91 -5.90 -1.13
C VAL A 76 -2.29 -6.74 -2.34
N HIS A 77 -2.30 -6.16 -3.54
CA HIS A 77 -2.59 -6.89 -4.77
C HIS A 77 -1.58 -8.01 -5.02
N TYR A 78 -0.28 -7.73 -4.87
CA TYR A 78 0.76 -8.76 -5.00
C TYR A 78 0.54 -9.92 -4.01
N ILE A 79 0.26 -9.62 -2.74
CA ILE A 79 0.02 -10.62 -1.69
C ILE A 79 -1.23 -11.45 -2.00
N ASN A 80 -2.30 -10.82 -2.47
CA ASN A 80 -3.54 -11.53 -2.81
C ASN A 80 -3.35 -12.47 -4.00
N ASP A 81 -2.65 -12.01 -5.04
CA ASP A 81 -2.30 -12.85 -6.18
C ASP A 81 -1.37 -14.00 -5.76
N ALA A 82 -0.38 -13.73 -4.90
CA ALA A 82 0.50 -14.75 -4.35
C ALA A 82 -0.27 -15.87 -3.66
N LYS A 83 -1.22 -15.52 -2.78
CA LYS A 83 -2.10 -16.51 -2.11
C LYS A 83 -2.87 -17.35 -3.12
N LYS A 84 -3.52 -16.70 -4.09
CA LYS A 84 -4.32 -17.36 -5.12
C LYS A 84 -3.48 -18.35 -5.92
N TYR A 85 -2.32 -17.92 -6.41
CA TYR A 85 -1.46 -18.77 -7.23
C TYR A 85 -0.81 -19.91 -6.44
N ILE A 86 -0.47 -19.69 -5.17
CA ILE A 86 0.00 -20.76 -4.30
C ILE A 86 -1.07 -21.84 -4.12
N GLN A 87 -2.32 -21.46 -3.87
CA GLN A 87 -3.42 -22.42 -3.77
C GLN A 87 -3.60 -23.22 -5.07
N GLN A 88 -3.49 -22.57 -6.23
CA GLN A 88 -3.54 -23.26 -7.52
C GLN A 88 -2.38 -24.24 -7.71
N ILE A 89 -1.17 -23.87 -7.28
CA ILE A 89 0.00 -24.76 -7.35
C ILE A 89 -0.17 -25.95 -6.39
N GLU A 90 -0.68 -25.73 -5.19
CA GLU A 90 -0.94 -26.78 -4.20
C GLU A 90 -2.00 -27.78 -4.69
N GLN A 91 -3.00 -27.32 -5.45
CA GLN A 91 -3.96 -28.21 -6.13
C GLN A 91 -3.29 -29.08 -7.20
N ILE A 92 -2.44 -28.48 -8.05
CA ILE A 92 -1.71 -29.21 -9.09
C ILE A 92 -0.78 -30.28 -8.49
N ILE A 93 -0.16 -29.99 -7.34
CA ILE A 93 0.80 -30.92 -6.70
C ILE A 93 0.10 -32.09 -6.00
N HIS A 94 -1.17 -31.95 -5.62
CA HIS A 94 -1.93 -33.05 -5.02
C HIS A 94 -2.27 -34.17 -6.02
N ASP A 95 -2.33 -33.85 -7.31
CA ASP A 95 -2.57 -34.81 -8.38
C ASP A 95 -1.24 -35.35 -8.96
N GLU A 96 -1.33 -36.25 -9.96
CA GLU A 96 -0.16 -36.71 -10.69
C GLU A 96 0.42 -35.56 -11.54
N VAL A 97 1.56 -35.02 -11.11
CA VAL A 97 2.17 -33.83 -11.73
C VAL A 97 2.70 -34.14 -13.14
N THR A 98 2.02 -33.63 -14.16
CA THR A 98 2.43 -33.76 -15.56
C THR A 98 3.60 -32.83 -15.92
N PRO A 99 4.33 -33.07 -17.03
CA PRO A 99 5.28 -32.09 -17.58
C PRO A 99 4.66 -30.71 -17.84
N GLN A 100 3.40 -30.67 -18.28
CA GLN A 100 2.63 -29.46 -18.57
C GLN A 100 2.37 -28.67 -17.28
N ASP A 101 2.01 -29.38 -16.21
CA ASP A 101 1.84 -28.80 -14.88
C ASP A 101 3.13 -28.17 -14.36
N ARG A 102 4.27 -28.86 -14.54
CA ARG A 102 5.59 -28.31 -14.18
C ARG A 102 5.90 -27.02 -14.94
N ALA A 103 5.62 -26.99 -16.24
CA ALA A 103 5.81 -25.79 -17.05
C ALA A 103 4.92 -24.62 -16.56
N LYS A 104 3.67 -24.91 -16.22
CA LYS A 104 2.72 -23.92 -15.67
C LYS A 104 3.19 -23.36 -14.32
N ILE A 105 3.59 -24.22 -13.38
CA ILE A 105 4.15 -23.81 -12.08
C ILE A 105 5.38 -22.90 -12.28
N ARG A 106 6.25 -23.25 -13.22
CA ARG A 106 7.46 -22.47 -13.53
C ARG A 106 7.11 -21.05 -14.00
N ILE A 107 6.19 -20.93 -14.97
CA ILE A 107 5.74 -19.66 -15.54
C ILE A 107 5.08 -18.80 -14.45
N ILE A 108 4.17 -19.36 -13.66
CA ILE A 108 3.50 -18.63 -12.56
C ILE A 108 4.54 -18.09 -11.58
N SER A 109 5.51 -18.93 -11.19
CA SER A 109 6.55 -18.53 -10.24
C SER A 109 7.44 -17.42 -10.80
N GLU A 110 7.79 -17.49 -12.09
CA GLU A 110 8.59 -16.46 -12.77
C GLU A 110 7.85 -15.12 -12.83
N ILE A 111 6.56 -15.14 -13.22
CA ILE A 111 5.71 -13.94 -13.23
C ILE A 111 5.66 -13.29 -11.84
N MET A 112 5.46 -14.09 -10.79
CA MET A 112 5.36 -13.56 -9.42
C MET A 112 6.70 -13.01 -8.91
N ILE A 113 7.81 -13.68 -9.20
CA ILE A 113 9.17 -13.19 -8.92
C ILE A 113 9.40 -11.83 -9.58
N ASP A 114 9.05 -11.68 -10.85
CA ASP A 114 9.27 -10.43 -11.57
C ASP A 114 8.31 -9.31 -11.15
N ARG A 115 7.08 -9.64 -10.78
CA ARG A 115 6.15 -8.66 -10.19
C ARG A 115 6.67 -8.11 -8.87
N TYR A 116 7.24 -8.96 -8.01
CA TYR A 116 7.84 -8.50 -6.75
C TYR A 116 9.01 -7.52 -7.00
N LYS A 117 9.90 -7.82 -7.94
CA LYS A 117 11.03 -6.93 -8.30
C LYS A 117 10.57 -5.55 -8.78
N LYS A 118 9.35 -5.46 -9.33
CA LYS A 118 8.73 -4.20 -9.78
C LYS A 118 7.99 -3.45 -8.68
N LEU A 119 7.84 -4.02 -7.48
CA LEU A 119 7.31 -3.30 -6.33
C LEU A 119 8.31 -2.21 -5.94
N THR A 120 7.83 -0.97 -5.87
CA THR A 120 8.67 0.17 -5.52
C THR A 120 9.03 0.09 -4.04
N PRO A 121 10.34 0.04 -3.68
CA PRO A 121 10.74 0.18 -2.30
C PRO A 121 10.37 1.58 -1.81
N SER A 122 9.60 1.68 -0.75
CA SER A 122 9.23 2.96 -0.16
C SER A 122 9.29 2.85 1.36
N VAL A 123 9.98 3.81 1.98
CA VAL A 123 10.13 3.95 3.44
C VAL A 123 8.78 4.24 4.11
N VAL A 124 7.78 4.62 3.31
CA VAL A 124 6.49 5.13 3.78
C VAL A 124 5.39 4.06 3.82
N ILE A 125 5.73 2.80 3.53
CA ILE A 125 4.78 1.67 3.52
C ILE A 125 4.85 0.92 4.85
N ASP A 126 3.71 0.36 5.26
CA ASP A 126 3.62 -0.62 6.34
C ASP A 126 4.67 -1.73 6.18
N GLN A 127 5.51 -1.89 7.21
CA GLN A 127 6.60 -2.87 7.23
C GLN A 127 6.06 -4.31 7.18
N ASP A 128 4.85 -4.56 7.68
CA ASP A 128 4.24 -5.88 7.66
C ASP A 128 3.86 -6.28 6.24
N LEU A 129 3.38 -5.35 5.42
CA LEU A 129 3.14 -5.59 3.98
C LEU A 129 4.43 -5.93 3.24
N ILE A 130 5.51 -5.19 3.52
CA ILE A 130 6.82 -5.43 2.90
C ILE A 130 7.34 -6.82 3.27
N LYS A 131 7.32 -7.15 4.57
CA LYS A 131 7.77 -8.45 5.08
C LYS A 131 6.95 -9.59 4.46
N LYS A 132 5.63 -9.48 4.46
CA LYS A 132 4.74 -10.52 3.91
C LYS A 132 4.92 -10.71 2.41
N ALA A 133 5.08 -9.62 1.66
CA ALA A 133 5.38 -9.72 0.23
C ALA A 133 6.73 -10.40 -0.02
N LYS A 134 7.75 -10.12 0.81
CA LYS A 134 9.06 -10.78 0.75
C LYS A 134 8.97 -12.28 1.04
N GLU A 135 8.20 -12.68 2.05
CA GLU A 135 7.97 -14.11 2.36
C GLU A 135 7.37 -14.86 1.17
N TYR A 136 6.36 -14.27 0.50
CA TYR A 136 5.79 -14.86 -0.71
C TYR A 136 6.77 -14.91 -1.87
N TYR A 137 7.56 -13.86 -2.06
CA TYR A 137 8.62 -13.83 -3.06
C TYR A 137 9.63 -14.97 -2.88
N GLU A 138 10.11 -15.18 -1.65
CA GLU A 138 11.03 -16.27 -1.31
C GLU A 138 10.36 -17.65 -1.52
N LYS A 139 9.07 -17.78 -1.18
CA LYS A 139 8.28 -19.00 -1.47
C LYS A 139 8.25 -19.29 -2.98
N PHE A 140 7.97 -18.29 -3.83
CA PHE A 140 7.99 -18.48 -5.29
C PHE A 140 9.38 -18.81 -5.84
N GLN A 141 10.45 -18.20 -5.30
CA GLN A 141 11.82 -18.59 -5.67
C GLN A 141 12.09 -20.06 -5.38
N ASN A 142 11.64 -20.56 -4.22
CA ASN A 142 11.82 -21.95 -3.85
C ASN A 142 10.99 -22.91 -4.72
N ILE A 143 9.73 -22.55 -5.02
CA ILE A 143 8.88 -23.31 -5.95
C ILE A 143 9.53 -23.39 -7.33
N HIS A 144 9.98 -22.26 -7.87
CA HIS A 144 10.63 -22.21 -9.18
C HIS A 144 11.89 -23.08 -9.25
N LYS A 145 12.75 -23.02 -8.21
CA LYS A 145 13.95 -23.87 -8.11
C LYS A 145 13.61 -25.35 -8.09
N LYS A 146 12.59 -25.77 -7.33
CA LYS A 146 12.14 -27.17 -7.26
C LYS A 146 11.61 -27.66 -8.61
N ALA A 147 10.80 -26.86 -9.29
CA ALA A 147 10.26 -27.18 -10.61
C ALA A 147 11.36 -27.38 -11.68
N ARG A 148 12.55 -26.76 -11.51
CA ARG A 148 13.70 -26.88 -12.43
C ARG A 148 14.61 -28.07 -12.15
N ARG A 149 14.60 -28.64 -10.93
CA ARG A 149 15.55 -29.70 -10.52
C ARG A 149 15.11 -31.15 -10.82
N ILE A 150 13.88 -31.35 -11.31
CA ILE A 150 13.28 -32.68 -11.57
C ILE A 150 13.12 -32.90 -13.10
N SER A 151 13.89 -32.18 -13.92
CA SER A 151 14.01 -32.40 -15.37
C SER A 151 15.30 -33.14 -15.69
#